data_AF-A0A7I8W0A1-F1
#
_entry.id   AF-A0A7I8W0A1-F1
#
_cell.length_a   1.000
_cell.length_b   1.000
_cell.length_c   1.000
_cell.angle_alpha   90.00
_cell.angle_beta   90.00
_cell.angle_gamma   90.00
#
_symmetry.space_group_name_H-M   'P 1'
#
loop_
_entity.id
_entity.type
_entity.pdbx_description
1 polymer ?
#
loop_
_entity_poly.entity_id
_entity_poly.type
_entity_poly.pdbx_seq_one_letter_code
_entity_poly.pdbx_strand_id
1 'polypeptide(L)'
;MDERGESFPLGPDFEGKYKPIFENYGPRGIPLSEIRKQLLENDDSIPRQLMRELIRKADSDRDGHLSYNEFIRLMQLRQRHLTRFQRLVRGAISTVVPRGAVNEYGEDVVDSYIDHYTCKPPPMFMILISVIETIVFIIYAVILSKRGTPVTANTGCPTDSPLIFNPSRRYEAWRFLSYMLMHVGYLHLIFNLIFQLLLGIPLELVHKWWRMLIVYFLGVIAGSLCHTVFDQTTFLAGASGGCYALIGAHFAIVIMNWKEMTHDWMDGVVKFLLSAPVRLGFWTILAGADIGVAVYKRYFLEETTNVGYAAHLGGALAGLLIGIPVMKNIKKLKWERVVFWVSIVLYLLFVAFAVLWNIFYKGFPKTDWTKCCKADS
;
A
#
# COMPACT_ATOMS: atom_id res chain seq x y z
N MET A 1 25.05 -9.35 -24.22
CA MET A 1 24.27 -10.19 -25.16
C MET A 1 23.22 -10.98 -24.40
N ASP A 2 21.94 -10.87 -24.78
CA ASP A 2 20.93 -11.81 -24.26
C ASP A 2 21.17 -13.17 -24.94
N GLU A 3 20.40 -14.20 -24.59
CA GLU A 3 20.50 -15.53 -25.24
C GLU A 3 20.21 -15.51 -26.76
N ARG A 4 19.87 -14.36 -27.34
CA ARG A 4 19.59 -14.12 -28.76
C ARG A 4 20.53 -13.10 -29.43
N GLY A 5 21.58 -12.64 -28.74
CA GLY A 5 22.61 -11.78 -29.33
C GLY A 5 22.20 -10.33 -29.62
N GLU A 6 20.97 -9.91 -29.31
CA GLU A 6 20.53 -8.54 -29.62
C GLU A 6 21.03 -7.50 -28.58
N SER A 7 21.54 -6.37 -29.08
CA SER A 7 21.86 -5.20 -28.26
C SER A 7 20.56 -4.55 -27.80
N PHE A 8 20.40 -4.34 -26.49
CA PHE A 8 19.26 -3.61 -25.96
C PHE A 8 19.27 -2.17 -26.49
N PRO A 9 18.19 -1.71 -27.16
CA PRO A 9 18.12 -0.34 -27.64
C PRO A 9 18.06 0.60 -26.43
N LEU A 10 19.13 1.36 -26.24
CA LEU A 10 19.09 2.53 -25.38
C LEU A 10 18.17 3.55 -26.06
N GLY A 11 17.44 4.36 -25.27
CA GLY A 11 16.36 5.20 -25.79
C GLY A 11 16.78 6.06 -27.00
N PRO A 12 15.83 6.54 -27.81
CA PRO A 12 16.08 7.12 -29.14
C PRO A 12 17.00 8.35 -29.20
N ASP A 13 17.39 8.91 -28.06
CA ASP A 13 18.24 10.11 -27.92
C ASP A 13 19.42 9.87 -26.96
N PHE A 14 19.68 8.61 -26.61
CA PHE A 14 20.77 8.25 -25.72
C PHE A 14 22.12 8.66 -26.32
N GLU A 15 22.30 8.42 -27.61
CA GLU A 15 23.54 8.74 -28.30
C GLU A 15 23.78 10.25 -28.38
N GLY A 16 22.75 11.04 -28.72
CA GLY A 16 22.85 12.51 -28.78
C GLY A 16 23.22 13.14 -27.43
N LYS A 17 22.77 12.55 -26.32
CA LYS A 17 23.08 13.07 -24.97
C LYS A 17 24.49 12.73 -24.49
N TYR A 18 24.92 11.48 -24.64
CA TYR A 18 26.12 11.01 -23.96
C TYR A 18 27.35 11.02 -24.87
N LYS A 19 27.21 10.78 -26.17
CA LYS A 19 28.35 10.72 -27.10
C LYS A 19 29.18 12.01 -27.12
N PRO A 20 28.60 13.22 -27.11
CA PRO A 20 29.39 14.47 -27.09
C PRO A 20 30.30 14.60 -25.86
N ILE A 21 29.92 14.00 -24.73
CA ILE A 21 30.74 14.02 -23.51
C ILE A 21 32.04 13.25 -23.75
N PHE A 22 31.99 12.10 -24.42
CA PHE A 22 33.17 11.28 -24.73
C PHE A 22 34.01 11.88 -25.85
N GLU A 23 33.38 12.54 -26.83
CA GLU A 23 34.07 13.22 -27.92
C GLU A 23 35.01 14.33 -27.41
N ASN A 24 34.66 15.01 -26.32
CA ASN A 24 35.51 16.02 -25.68
C ASN A 24 36.84 15.47 -25.12
N TYR A 25 36.93 14.17 -24.82
CA TYR A 25 38.13 13.53 -24.30
C TYR A 25 38.94 12.79 -25.38
N GLY A 26 38.46 12.83 -26.63
CA GLY A 26 39.10 12.20 -27.77
C GLY A 26 38.83 10.70 -27.90
N PRO A 27 39.51 10.01 -28.82
CA PRO A 27 39.15 8.65 -29.26
C PRO A 27 39.32 7.56 -28.20
N ARG A 28 40.09 7.82 -27.13
CA ARG A 28 40.27 6.91 -26.01
C ARG A 28 39.17 7.04 -24.94
N GLY A 29 38.34 8.08 -25.00
CA GLY A 29 37.31 8.32 -23.99
C GLY A 29 37.87 8.90 -22.69
N ILE A 30 37.10 8.78 -21.61
CA ILE A 30 37.33 9.53 -20.36
C ILE A 30 38.35 8.78 -19.49
N PRO A 31 39.46 9.40 -19.04
CA PRO A 31 40.41 8.74 -18.15
C PRO A 31 39.76 8.30 -16.82
N LEU A 32 39.97 7.05 -16.42
CA LEU A 32 39.40 6.51 -15.17
C LEU A 32 40.01 7.16 -13.92
N SER A 33 41.22 7.70 -14.03
CA SER A 33 41.85 8.52 -12.98
C SER A 33 41.03 9.78 -12.68
N GLU A 34 40.47 10.42 -13.70
CA GLU A 34 39.63 11.60 -13.57
C GLU A 34 38.28 11.24 -12.95
N ILE A 35 37.63 10.17 -13.43
CA ILE A 35 36.38 9.66 -12.85
C ILE A 35 36.58 9.32 -11.38
N ARG A 36 37.68 8.63 -11.04
CA ARG A 36 38.01 8.28 -9.66
C ARG A 36 38.23 9.51 -8.79
N LYS A 37 38.90 10.53 -9.32
CA LYS A 37 39.15 11.79 -8.61
C LYS A 37 37.82 12.50 -8.32
N GLN A 38 36.96 12.65 -9.32
CA GLN A 38 35.66 13.30 -9.16
C GLN A 38 34.73 12.54 -8.20
N LEU A 39 34.75 11.19 -8.23
CA LEU A 39 33.97 10.39 -7.28
C LEU A 39 34.46 10.54 -5.83
N LEU A 40 35.78 10.65 -5.63
CA LEU A 40 36.37 10.89 -4.31
C LEU A 40 36.17 12.32 -3.82
N GLU A 41 36.09 13.31 -4.72
CA GLU A 41 35.86 14.71 -4.37
C GLU A 41 34.37 15.00 -4.08
N ASN A 42 33.45 14.28 -4.73
CA ASN A 42 32.02 14.54 -4.61
C ASN A 42 31.28 13.62 -3.62
N ASP A 43 31.80 12.44 -3.29
CA ASP A 43 31.09 11.49 -2.43
C ASP A 43 32.02 10.60 -1.58
N ASP A 44 32.31 11.07 -0.36
CA ASP A 44 33.11 10.35 0.65
C ASP A 44 32.43 9.07 1.16
N SER A 45 31.16 8.83 0.84
CA SER A 45 30.40 7.69 1.36
C SER A 45 30.68 6.38 0.61
N ILE A 46 31.30 6.44 -0.58
CA ILE A 46 31.50 5.27 -1.44
C ILE A 46 32.69 4.43 -0.93
N PRO A 47 32.48 3.17 -0.50
CA PRO A 47 33.58 2.32 -0.03
C PRO A 47 34.61 2.08 -1.13
N ARG A 48 35.90 2.23 -0.81
CA ARG A 48 37.03 2.07 -1.77
C ARG A 48 37.05 0.72 -2.49
N GLN A 49 36.48 -0.33 -1.89
CA GLN A 49 36.35 -1.63 -2.53
C GLN A 49 35.30 -1.62 -3.66
N LEU A 50 34.13 -1.04 -3.42
CA LEU A 50 33.06 -0.90 -4.41
C LEU A 50 33.51 -0.03 -5.58
N MET A 51 34.22 1.07 -5.30
CA MET A 51 34.75 1.94 -6.35
C MET A 51 35.79 1.23 -7.23
N ARG A 52 36.69 0.43 -6.65
CA ARG A 52 37.61 -0.41 -7.43
C ARG A 52 36.86 -1.41 -8.30
N GLU A 53 35.78 -1.99 -7.79
CA GLU A 53 34.97 -2.94 -8.55
C GLU A 53 34.22 -2.28 -9.71
N LEU A 54 33.69 -1.08 -9.51
CA LEU A 54 33.02 -0.27 -10.53
C LEU A 54 33.99 0.15 -11.64
N ILE A 55 35.17 0.66 -11.28
CA ILE A 55 36.22 1.02 -12.25
C ILE A 55 36.65 -0.21 -13.04
N ARG A 56 36.86 -1.36 -12.37
CA ARG A 56 37.23 -2.61 -13.05
C ARG A 56 36.13 -3.14 -13.98
N LYS A 57 34.85 -2.94 -13.65
CA LYS A 57 33.73 -3.32 -14.52
C LYS A 57 33.57 -2.36 -15.69
N ALA A 58 33.93 -1.10 -15.49
CA ALA A 58 33.87 -0.05 -16.49
C ALA A 58 34.95 -0.19 -17.56
N ASP A 59 36.14 -0.62 -17.16
CA ASP A 59 37.33 -0.80 -18.01
C ASP A 59 37.46 -2.27 -18.46
N SER A 60 36.80 -2.61 -19.56
CA SER A 60 36.77 -3.99 -20.07
C SER A 60 38.08 -4.38 -20.74
N ASP A 61 38.74 -3.43 -21.42
CA ASP A 61 39.97 -3.67 -22.18
C ASP A 61 41.26 -3.30 -21.42
N ARG A 62 41.12 -2.68 -20.23
CA ARG A 62 42.21 -2.33 -19.30
C ARG A 62 43.13 -1.24 -19.85
N ASP A 63 42.61 -0.36 -20.69
CA ASP A 63 43.36 0.76 -21.26
C ASP A 63 43.40 2.00 -20.34
N GLY A 64 42.74 1.91 -19.18
CA GLY A 64 42.70 2.98 -18.18
C GLY A 64 41.72 4.10 -18.51
N HIS A 65 40.91 3.95 -19.55
CA HIS A 65 39.89 4.90 -19.98
C HIS A 65 38.50 4.22 -19.97
N LEU A 66 37.47 5.05 -19.95
CA LEU A 66 36.11 4.63 -20.20
C LEU A 66 35.74 5.09 -21.61
N SER A 67 35.72 4.15 -22.54
CA SER A 67 35.25 4.42 -23.90
C SER A 67 33.72 4.55 -23.94
N TYR A 68 33.21 5.21 -24.99
CA TYR A 68 31.76 5.30 -25.20
C TYR A 68 31.11 3.91 -25.34
N ASN A 69 31.79 2.96 -25.97
CA ASN A 69 31.29 1.59 -26.14
C ASN A 69 31.21 0.83 -24.81
N GLU A 70 32.18 1.02 -23.92
CA GLU A 70 32.15 0.44 -22.58
C GLU A 70 31.07 1.08 -21.71
N PHE A 71 30.89 2.40 -21.83
CA PHE A 71 29.78 3.10 -21.19
C PHE A 71 28.41 2.56 -21.63
N ILE A 72 28.22 2.35 -22.93
CA ILE A 72 27.02 1.70 -23.50
C ILE A 72 26.83 0.30 -22.89
N ARG A 73 27.90 -0.49 -22.81
CA ARG A 73 27.87 -1.85 -22.25
C ARG A 73 27.47 -1.85 -20.79
N LEU A 74 28.01 -0.94 -19.99
CA LEU A 74 27.64 -0.74 -18.58
C LEU A 74 26.16 -0.37 -18.43
N MET A 75 25.66 0.53 -19.26
CA MET A 75 24.25 0.96 -19.24
C MET A 75 23.31 -0.17 -19.65
N GLN A 76 23.68 -0.97 -20.64
CA GLN A 76 22.94 -2.17 -21.03
C GLN A 76 22.97 -3.26 -19.94
N LEU A 77 24.10 -3.43 -19.23
CA LEU A 77 24.20 -4.34 -18.09
C LEU A 77 23.26 -3.94 -16.95
N ARG A 78 23.17 -2.65 -16.64
CA ARG A 78 22.23 -2.11 -15.64
C ARG A 78 20.77 -2.41 -16.01
N GLN A 79 20.39 -2.23 -17.28
CA GLN A 79 19.04 -2.56 -17.74
C GLN A 79 18.69 -4.05 -17.64
N ARG A 80 19.67 -4.95 -17.77
CA ARG A 80 19.45 -6.40 -17.64
C ARG A 80 19.15 -6.86 -16.22
N HIS A 81 19.65 -6.14 -15.22
CA HIS A 81 19.37 -6.44 -13.82
C HIS A 81 17.95 -6.02 -13.38
N LEU A 82 17.23 -5.23 -14.20
CA LEU A 82 15.85 -4.85 -13.92
C LEU A 82 14.86 -5.99 -14.22
N THR A 83 13.98 -6.27 -13.27
CA THR A 83 12.88 -7.23 -13.44
C THR A 83 11.91 -6.80 -14.55
N ARG A 84 11.10 -7.73 -15.10
CA ARG A 84 10.08 -7.38 -16.12
C ARG A 84 9.13 -6.27 -15.67
N PHE A 85 8.74 -6.29 -14.39
CA PHE A 85 7.92 -5.23 -13.79
C PHE A 85 8.68 -3.90 -13.72
N GLN A 86 9.91 -3.89 -13.22
CA GLN A 86 10.71 -2.67 -13.18
C GLN A 86 10.99 -2.11 -14.58
N ARG A 87 11.07 -2.95 -15.61
CA ARG A 87 11.16 -2.52 -17.00
C ARG A 87 9.86 -1.88 -17.50
N LEU A 88 8.71 -2.46 -17.18
CA LEU A 88 7.40 -1.87 -17.49
C LEU A 88 7.25 -0.50 -16.82
N VAL A 89 7.56 -0.43 -15.52
CA VAL A 89 7.53 0.79 -14.72
C VAL A 89 8.52 1.82 -15.27
N ARG A 90 9.76 1.43 -15.61
CA ARG A 90 10.75 2.32 -16.25
C ARG A 90 10.24 2.86 -17.57
N GLY A 91 9.67 2.01 -18.43
CA GLY A 91 9.07 2.42 -19.69
C GLY A 91 7.97 3.46 -19.48
N ALA A 92 7.02 3.16 -18.58
CA ALA A 92 5.90 4.03 -18.26
C ALA A 92 6.31 5.34 -17.56
N ILE A 93 7.41 5.35 -16.80
CA ILE A 93 7.93 6.55 -16.14
C ILE A 93 8.78 7.39 -17.11
N SER A 94 9.55 6.76 -17.99
CA SER A 94 10.40 7.44 -18.97
C SER A 94 9.61 8.22 -20.04
N THR A 95 8.32 7.93 -20.20
CA THR A 95 7.41 8.69 -21.06
C THR A 95 6.83 9.93 -20.40
N VAL A 96 6.94 10.07 -19.08
CA VAL A 96 6.36 11.17 -18.28
C VAL A 96 7.38 12.02 -17.55
N VAL A 97 8.65 11.59 -17.51
CA VAL A 97 9.73 12.37 -16.89
C VAL A 97 10.54 13.06 -18.00
N PRO A 98 10.72 14.40 -17.92
CA PRO A 98 11.58 15.13 -18.86
C PRO A 98 12.97 14.50 -18.90
N ARG A 99 13.52 14.38 -20.10
CA ARG A 99 14.82 13.73 -20.31
C ARG A 99 15.90 14.47 -19.51
N GLY A 100 16.56 13.76 -18.59
CA GLY A 100 17.59 14.34 -17.73
C GLY A 100 17.07 15.10 -16.52
N ALA A 101 15.80 14.93 -16.13
CA ALA A 101 15.29 15.45 -14.86
C ALA A 101 16.06 14.83 -13.69
N VAL A 102 16.58 15.72 -12.83
CA VAL A 102 17.40 15.37 -11.67
C VAL A 102 16.67 15.83 -10.42
N ASN A 103 16.63 15.01 -9.37
CA ASN A 103 16.02 15.39 -8.10
C ASN A 103 16.89 16.41 -7.32
N GLU A 104 16.40 16.90 -6.18
CA GLU A 104 17.12 17.85 -5.30
C GLU A 104 18.50 17.34 -4.82
N TYR A 105 18.77 16.04 -4.95
CA TYR A 105 20.00 15.38 -4.55
C TYR A 105 20.94 15.06 -5.73
N GLY A 106 20.61 15.47 -6.95
CA GLY A 106 21.46 15.19 -8.11
C GLY A 106 21.26 13.80 -8.74
N GLU A 107 20.24 13.04 -8.33
CA GLU A 107 19.93 11.72 -8.89
C GLU A 107 18.92 11.78 -10.05
N ASP A 108 19.06 10.86 -11.01
CA ASP A 108 18.08 10.67 -12.08
C ASP A 108 16.71 10.29 -11.48
N VAL A 109 15.70 11.10 -11.78
CA VAL A 109 14.35 10.95 -11.20
C VAL A 109 13.74 9.60 -11.54
N VAL A 110 13.96 9.07 -12.75
CA VAL A 110 13.38 7.79 -13.18
C VAL A 110 13.98 6.65 -12.38
N ASP A 111 15.30 6.67 -12.20
CA ASP A 111 16.01 5.64 -11.44
C ASP A 111 15.65 5.71 -9.94
N SER A 112 15.56 6.92 -9.37
CA SER A 112 15.11 7.12 -7.98
C SER A 112 13.72 6.53 -7.77
N TYR A 113 12.76 6.77 -8.67
CA TYR A 113 11.43 6.14 -8.57
C TYR A 113 11.48 4.62 -8.69
N ILE A 114 12.24 4.05 -9.63
CA ILE A 114 12.32 2.58 -9.83
C ILE A 114 12.89 1.87 -8.61
N ASP A 115 13.88 2.48 -7.95
CA ASP A 115 14.52 1.92 -6.76
C ASP A 115 13.56 1.89 -5.55
N HIS A 116 12.53 2.73 -5.54
CA HIS A 116 11.49 2.69 -4.52
C HIS A 116 10.40 1.62 -4.78
N TYR A 117 10.15 1.27 -6.05
CA TYR A 117 9.18 0.24 -6.47
C TYR A 117 9.85 -1.13 -6.66
N THR A 118 10.37 -1.69 -5.58
CA THR A 118 10.92 -3.06 -5.61
C THR A 118 9.81 -4.09 -5.41
N CYS A 119 9.61 -5.02 -6.36
CA CYS A 119 8.78 -6.23 -6.18
C CYS A 119 9.38 -7.26 -5.20
N LYS A 120 10.31 -6.83 -4.34
CA LYS A 120 11.01 -7.68 -3.38
C LYS A 120 10.81 -7.11 -1.97
N PRO A 121 10.16 -7.85 -1.06
CA PRO A 121 9.33 -9.03 -1.33
C PRO A 121 8.08 -8.68 -2.19
N PRO A 122 7.48 -9.65 -2.90
CA PRO A 122 6.19 -9.46 -3.57
C PRO A 122 5.10 -9.09 -2.55
N PRO A 123 3.97 -8.53 -2.98
CA PRO A 123 2.84 -8.28 -2.08
C PRO A 123 2.33 -9.64 -1.59
N MET A 124 2.54 -9.93 -0.32
CA MET A 124 2.18 -11.19 0.32
C MET A 124 0.98 -11.01 1.25
N PHE A 125 0.91 -9.91 1.98
CA PHE A 125 -0.08 -9.72 3.03
C PHE A 125 -1.49 -9.59 2.45
N MET A 126 -1.70 -8.70 1.48
CA MET A 126 -3.04 -8.47 0.90
C MET A 126 -3.60 -9.71 0.22
N ILE A 127 -2.74 -10.43 -0.51
CA ILE A 127 -3.13 -11.68 -1.16
C ILE A 127 -3.45 -12.75 -0.11
N LEU A 128 -2.61 -12.89 0.92
CA LEU A 128 -2.80 -13.89 1.96
C LEU A 128 -4.10 -13.66 2.74
N ILE A 129 -4.37 -12.44 3.19
CA ILE A 129 -5.58 -12.15 3.96
C ILE A 129 -6.85 -12.32 3.12
N SER A 130 -6.83 -11.93 1.83
CA SER A 130 -7.90 -12.21 0.86
C SER A 130 -8.16 -13.71 0.67
N VAL A 131 -7.12 -14.52 0.60
CA VAL A 131 -7.24 -15.99 0.51
C VAL A 131 -7.85 -16.56 1.79
N ILE A 132 -7.43 -16.09 2.96
CA ILE A 132 -7.98 -16.53 4.25
C ILE A 132 -9.47 -16.18 4.34
N GLU A 133 -9.86 -14.95 4.01
CA GLU A 133 -11.27 -14.51 3.99
C GLU A 133 -12.11 -15.38 3.06
N THR A 134 -11.60 -15.68 1.86
CA THR A 134 -12.28 -16.54 0.88
C THR A 134 -12.46 -17.97 1.40
N ILE A 135 -11.41 -18.55 2.00
CA ILE A 135 -11.47 -19.91 2.56
C ILE A 135 -12.50 -19.96 3.70
N VAL A 136 -12.45 -19.02 4.63
CA VAL A 136 -13.39 -18.97 5.76
C VAL A 136 -14.83 -18.81 5.26
N PHE A 137 -15.05 -17.94 4.27
CA PHE A 137 -16.37 -17.77 3.65
C PHE A 137 -16.87 -19.07 3.02
N ILE A 138 -16.04 -19.78 2.23
CA ILE A 138 -16.42 -21.05 1.61
C ILE A 138 -16.79 -22.10 2.67
N ILE A 139 -15.99 -22.21 3.74
CA ILE A 139 -16.26 -23.16 4.84
C ILE A 139 -17.65 -22.89 5.43
N TYR A 140 -17.96 -21.65 5.79
CA TYR A 140 -19.26 -21.31 6.37
C TYR A 140 -20.41 -21.41 5.36
N ALA A 141 -20.17 -21.10 4.09
CA ALA A 141 -21.17 -21.26 3.04
C ALA A 141 -21.56 -22.74 2.86
N VAL A 142 -20.59 -23.66 2.93
CA VAL A 142 -20.84 -25.10 2.89
C VAL A 142 -21.59 -25.58 4.13
N ILE A 143 -21.22 -25.11 5.32
CA ILE A 143 -21.91 -25.45 6.58
C ILE A 143 -23.38 -25.00 6.51
N LEU A 144 -23.64 -23.76 6.11
CA LEU A 144 -24.98 -23.21 5.99
C LEU A 144 -25.81 -23.92 4.91
N SER A 145 -25.19 -24.27 3.77
CA SER A 145 -25.85 -25.07 2.72
C SER A 145 -26.28 -26.44 3.24
N LYS A 146 -25.44 -27.14 4.02
CA LYS A 146 -25.79 -28.41 4.66
C LYS A 146 -26.92 -28.28 5.70
N ARG A 147 -27.07 -27.12 6.32
CA ARG A 147 -28.18 -26.80 7.25
C ARG A 147 -29.48 -26.37 6.54
N GLY A 148 -29.49 -26.34 5.21
CA GLY A 148 -30.67 -25.95 4.41
C GLY A 148 -30.85 -24.43 4.24
N THR A 149 -29.85 -23.62 4.62
CA THR A 149 -29.90 -22.16 4.49
C THR A 149 -28.75 -21.67 3.59
N PRO A 150 -28.80 -21.88 2.26
CA PRO A 150 -27.69 -21.52 1.38
C PRO A 150 -27.40 -20.02 1.40
N VAL A 151 -26.12 -19.68 1.20
CA VAL A 151 -25.66 -18.29 1.10
C VAL A 151 -26.16 -17.67 -0.21
N THR A 152 -26.64 -16.43 -0.13
CA THR A 152 -27.10 -15.63 -1.27
C THR A 152 -26.16 -14.45 -1.53
N ALA A 153 -26.56 -13.58 -2.47
CA ALA A 153 -25.80 -12.38 -2.82
C ALA A 153 -25.57 -11.48 -1.60
N ASN A 154 -26.61 -11.32 -0.78
CA ASN A 154 -26.68 -10.33 0.28
C ASN A 154 -26.97 -10.93 1.66
N THR A 155 -27.21 -12.24 1.77
CA THR A 155 -27.52 -12.92 3.03
C THR A 155 -26.80 -14.27 3.13
N GLY A 156 -26.72 -14.84 4.34
CA GLY A 156 -25.98 -16.08 4.60
C GLY A 156 -24.77 -15.91 5.52
N CYS A 157 -24.85 -15.01 6.50
CA CYS A 157 -23.86 -14.93 7.58
C CYS A 157 -24.28 -15.81 8.76
N PRO A 158 -23.44 -16.75 9.23
CA PRO A 158 -23.74 -17.53 10.43
C PRO A 158 -23.52 -16.67 11.69
N THR A 159 -24.61 -16.20 12.28
CA THR A 159 -24.60 -15.38 13.50
C THR A 159 -24.17 -16.15 14.75
N ASP A 160 -24.21 -17.48 14.69
CA ASP A 160 -23.72 -18.43 15.69
C ASP A 160 -22.21 -18.68 15.61
N SER A 161 -21.52 -18.11 14.61
CA SER A 161 -20.07 -18.27 14.42
C SER A 161 -19.24 -17.75 15.61
N PRO A 162 -18.10 -18.39 15.94
CA PRO A 162 -17.14 -17.86 16.91
C PRO A 162 -16.41 -16.60 16.44
N LEU A 163 -16.47 -16.29 15.14
CA LEU A 163 -15.66 -15.24 14.52
C LEU A 163 -16.39 -13.90 14.37
N ILE A 164 -17.73 -13.92 14.21
CA ILE A 164 -18.53 -12.69 14.04
C ILE A 164 -18.47 -11.83 15.30
N PHE A 165 -18.51 -10.51 15.15
CA PHE A 165 -18.68 -9.65 16.31
C PHE A 165 -20.11 -9.75 16.84
N ASN A 166 -20.24 -10.12 18.11
CA ASN A 166 -21.53 -10.27 18.80
C ASN A 166 -21.57 -9.33 20.01
N PRO A 167 -22.52 -8.36 20.06
CA PRO A 167 -22.60 -7.36 21.13
C PRO A 167 -22.92 -7.96 22.51
N SER A 168 -23.53 -9.15 22.56
CA SER A 168 -23.79 -9.89 23.80
C SER A 168 -22.56 -10.67 24.30
N ARG A 169 -21.48 -10.76 23.52
CA ARG A 169 -20.26 -11.54 23.82
C ARG A 169 -18.98 -10.72 23.74
N ARG A 170 -19.03 -9.45 24.11
CA ARG A 170 -17.87 -8.53 24.07
C ARG A 170 -16.68 -8.96 24.94
N TYR A 171 -16.90 -9.87 25.91
CA TYR A 171 -15.82 -10.48 26.68
C TYR A 171 -14.91 -11.38 25.83
N GLU A 172 -15.39 -11.86 24.68
CA GLU A 172 -14.62 -12.63 23.71
C GLU A 172 -13.81 -11.67 22.80
N ALA A 173 -12.72 -11.13 23.34
CA ALA A 173 -11.96 -10.03 22.74
C ALA A 173 -11.48 -10.28 21.29
N TRP A 174 -11.26 -11.54 20.90
CA TRP A 174 -10.87 -11.87 19.52
C TRP A 174 -11.93 -11.46 18.49
N ARG A 175 -13.21 -11.36 18.87
CA ARG A 175 -14.31 -10.94 18.00
C ARG A 175 -14.18 -9.50 17.48
N PHE A 176 -13.41 -8.67 18.16
CA PHE A 176 -13.07 -7.31 17.67
C PHE A 176 -12.09 -7.33 16.48
N LEU A 177 -11.45 -8.47 16.20
CA LEU A 177 -10.56 -8.67 15.07
C LEU A 177 -11.12 -9.68 14.07
N SER A 178 -11.59 -10.84 14.55
CA SER A 178 -11.98 -11.97 13.70
C SER A 178 -13.21 -11.71 12.84
N TYR A 179 -13.99 -10.67 13.13
CA TYR A 179 -15.18 -10.31 12.37
C TYR A 179 -14.86 -9.98 10.90
N MET A 180 -13.62 -9.55 10.61
CA MET A 180 -13.15 -9.29 9.24
C MET A 180 -13.24 -10.53 8.34
N LEU A 181 -13.19 -11.72 8.92
CA LEU A 181 -13.25 -12.99 8.19
C LEU A 181 -14.69 -13.41 7.84
N MET A 182 -15.68 -12.79 8.47
CA MET A 182 -17.10 -13.09 8.27
C MET A 182 -17.69 -12.12 7.24
N HIS A 183 -18.50 -12.63 6.33
CA HIS A 183 -19.17 -11.77 5.33
C HIS A 183 -20.66 -12.12 5.25
N VAL A 184 -21.47 -11.11 4.92
CA VAL A 184 -22.93 -11.23 4.98
C VAL A 184 -23.49 -12.03 3.80
N GLY A 185 -22.86 -11.92 2.63
CA GLY A 185 -23.20 -12.64 1.40
C GLY A 185 -22.03 -12.56 0.42
N TYR A 186 -22.15 -13.23 -0.74
CA TYR A 186 -21.01 -13.31 -1.67
C TYR A 186 -20.66 -11.98 -2.34
N LEU A 187 -21.63 -11.07 -2.56
CA LEU A 187 -21.32 -9.74 -3.09
C LEU A 187 -20.51 -8.92 -2.08
N HIS A 188 -20.85 -9.02 -0.79
CA HIS A 188 -20.12 -8.32 0.26
C HIS A 188 -18.66 -8.79 0.32
N LEU A 189 -18.39 -10.09 0.19
CA LEU A 189 -17.01 -10.61 0.08
C LEU A 189 -16.32 -10.08 -1.18
N ILE A 190 -16.93 -10.23 -2.37
CA ILE A 190 -16.31 -9.85 -3.64
C ILE A 190 -15.90 -8.37 -3.62
N PHE A 191 -16.77 -7.47 -3.17
CA PHE A 191 -16.42 -6.05 -3.08
C PHE A 191 -15.32 -5.79 -2.07
N ASN A 192 -15.32 -6.42 -0.89
CA ASN A 192 -14.19 -6.29 0.04
C ASN A 192 -12.87 -6.75 -0.57
N LEU A 193 -12.84 -7.90 -1.27
CA LEU A 193 -11.64 -8.39 -1.94
C LEU A 193 -11.16 -7.44 -3.04
N ILE A 194 -12.07 -6.90 -3.86
CA ILE A 194 -11.73 -5.92 -4.90
C ILE A 194 -11.11 -4.68 -4.28
N PHE A 195 -11.77 -4.06 -3.29
CA PHE A 195 -11.27 -2.86 -2.63
C PHE A 195 -9.94 -3.12 -1.92
N GLN A 196 -9.84 -4.21 -1.18
CA GLN A 196 -8.63 -4.62 -0.46
C GLN A 196 -7.44 -4.81 -1.39
N LEU A 197 -7.61 -5.53 -2.51
CA LEU A 197 -6.53 -5.76 -3.45
C LEU A 197 -6.17 -4.50 -4.23
N LEU A 198 -7.17 -3.72 -4.66
CA LEU A 198 -6.99 -2.47 -5.42
C LEU A 198 -6.26 -1.40 -4.60
N LEU A 199 -6.64 -1.24 -3.32
CA LEU A 199 -6.03 -0.26 -2.41
C LEU A 199 -4.72 -0.79 -1.82
N GLY A 200 -4.73 -2.06 -1.40
CA GLY A 200 -3.68 -2.65 -0.59
C GLY A 200 -2.43 -3.02 -1.37
N ILE A 201 -2.54 -3.61 -2.56
CA ILE A 201 -1.37 -4.06 -3.33
C ILE A 201 -0.44 -2.89 -3.69
N PRO A 202 -0.92 -1.76 -4.23
CA PRO A 202 -0.05 -0.62 -4.51
C PRO A 202 0.66 -0.09 -3.28
N LEU A 203 -0.05 -0.01 -2.14
CA LEU A 203 0.55 0.41 -0.86
C LEU A 203 1.61 -0.59 -0.38
N GLU A 204 1.34 -1.88 -0.50
CA GLU A 204 2.25 -2.95 -0.09
C GLU A 204 3.55 -2.95 -0.90
N LEU A 205 3.47 -2.71 -2.21
CA LEU A 205 4.62 -2.62 -3.11
C LEU A 205 5.57 -1.47 -2.72
N VAL A 206 5.01 -0.33 -2.28
CA VAL A 206 5.78 0.87 -1.90
C VAL A 206 6.29 0.79 -0.45
N HIS A 207 5.42 0.40 0.47
CA HIS A 207 5.64 0.52 1.91
C HIS A 207 6.08 -0.79 2.58
N LYS A 208 5.98 -1.94 1.90
CA LYS A 208 6.25 -3.29 2.40
C LYS A 208 5.08 -3.88 3.22
N TRP A 209 4.96 -5.21 3.13
CA TRP A 209 3.90 -6.02 3.71
C TRP A 209 3.65 -5.80 5.21
N TRP A 210 4.71 -5.69 6.02
CA TRP A 210 4.56 -5.59 7.48
C TRP A 210 3.95 -4.25 7.92
N ARG A 211 4.17 -3.18 7.15
CA ARG A 211 3.54 -1.87 7.41
C ARG A 211 2.04 -1.94 7.12
N MET A 212 1.70 -2.62 6.03
CA MET A 212 0.31 -2.87 5.66
C MET A 212 -0.42 -3.73 6.68
N LEU A 213 0.26 -4.76 7.21
CA LEU A 213 -0.26 -5.60 8.28
C LEU A 213 -0.68 -4.77 9.51
N ILE A 214 0.19 -3.85 9.96
CA ILE A 214 -0.09 -2.99 11.11
C ILE A 214 -1.30 -2.10 10.84
N VAL A 215 -1.30 -1.37 9.72
CA VAL A 215 -2.38 -0.44 9.36
C VAL A 215 -3.71 -1.16 9.22
N TYR A 216 -3.71 -2.32 8.56
CA TYR A 216 -4.90 -3.10 8.30
C TYR A 216 -5.51 -3.64 9.59
N PHE A 217 -4.74 -4.35 10.43
CA PHE A 217 -5.28 -4.94 11.66
C PHE A 217 -5.66 -3.90 12.71
N LEU A 218 -4.86 -2.84 12.89
CA LEU A 218 -5.24 -1.73 13.77
C LEU A 218 -6.47 -0.98 13.27
N GLY A 219 -6.65 -0.93 11.94
CA GLY A 219 -7.85 -0.44 11.27
C GLY A 219 -9.09 -1.29 11.56
N VAL A 220 -8.97 -2.61 11.44
CA VAL A 220 -10.06 -3.57 11.78
C VAL A 220 -10.47 -3.43 13.25
N ILE A 221 -9.50 -3.40 14.18
CA ILE A 221 -9.78 -3.23 15.61
C ILE A 221 -10.43 -1.88 15.89
N ALA A 222 -9.92 -0.80 15.29
CA ALA A 222 -10.51 0.53 15.39
C ALA A 222 -11.93 0.59 14.82
N GLY A 223 -12.17 -0.11 13.71
CA GLY A 223 -13.48 -0.23 13.08
C GLY A 223 -14.50 -0.88 14.01
N SER A 224 -14.18 -2.04 14.59
CA SER A 224 -15.07 -2.70 15.55
C SER A 224 -15.27 -1.87 16.82
N LEU A 225 -14.22 -1.25 17.36
CA LEU A 225 -14.32 -0.35 18.51
C LEU A 225 -15.25 0.85 18.21
N CYS A 226 -15.11 1.50 17.05
CA CYS A 226 -16.00 2.57 16.63
C CYS A 226 -17.44 2.08 16.46
N HIS A 227 -17.63 0.92 15.83
CA HIS A 227 -18.94 0.27 15.70
C HIS A 227 -19.62 0.07 17.04
N THR A 228 -18.90 -0.37 18.08
CA THR A 228 -19.51 -0.54 19.42
C THR A 228 -19.95 0.75 20.10
N VAL A 229 -19.44 1.91 19.66
CA VAL A 229 -19.88 3.20 20.19
C VAL A 229 -21.21 3.61 19.56
N PHE A 230 -21.36 3.43 18.24
CA PHE A 230 -22.51 3.93 17.48
C PHE A 230 -23.63 2.89 17.24
N ASP A 231 -23.29 1.60 17.12
CA ASP A 231 -24.19 0.50 16.76
C ASP A 231 -24.12 -0.65 17.79
N GLN A 232 -24.38 -0.32 19.05
CA GLN A 232 -24.14 -1.16 20.24
C GLN A 232 -24.89 -2.50 20.28
N THR A 233 -25.99 -2.62 19.53
CA THR A 233 -26.85 -3.82 19.52
C THR A 233 -26.74 -4.64 18.24
N THR A 234 -25.86 -4.24 17.32
CA THR A 234 -25.80 -4.80 15.96
C THR A 234 -24.58 -5.71 15.82
N PHE A 235 -24.77 -6.90 15.23
CA PHE A 235 -23.67 -7.77 14.84
C PHE A 235 -22.82 -7.08 13.77
N LEU A 236 -21.50 -7.34 13.79
CA LEU A 236 -20.58 -6.80 12.79
C LEU A 236 -19.85 -7.95 12.09
N ALA A 237 -19.80 -7.87 10.77
CA ALA A 237 -19.13 -8.79 9.88
C ALA A 237 -18.59 -7.99 8.67
N GLY A 238 -17.39 -8.33 8.22
CA GLY A 238 -16.82 -7.81 6.97
C GLY A 238 -15.43 -7.21 7.18
N ALA A 239 -14.56 -7.40 6.19
CA ALA A 239 -13.20 -6.88 6.16
C ALA A 239 -13.12 -5.34 6.00
N SER A 240 -14.25 -4.65 5.88
CA SER A 240 -14.32 -3.26 5.44
C SER A 240 -13.65 -2.26 6.39
N GLY A 241 -13.57 -2.56 7.70
CA GLY A 241 -12.75 -1.76 8.63
C GLY A 241 -11.28 -1.68 8.20
N GLY A 242 -10.73 -2.79 7.69
CA GLY A 242 -9.40 -2.85 7.09
C GLY A 242 -9.33 -2.11 5.76
N CYS A 243 -10.30 -2.32 4.86
CA CYS A 243 -10.39 -1.60 3.58
C CYS A 243 -10.40 -0.07 3.76
N TYR A 244 -11.20 0.44 4.69
CA TYR A 244 -11.25 1.87 4.99
C TYR A 244 -9.99 2.37 5.66
N ALA A 245 -9.29 1.54 6.44
CA ALA A 245 -7.96 1.89 6.94
C ALA A 245 -6.93 2.05 5.81
N LEU A 246 -7.06 1.28 4.72
CA LEU A 246 -6.22 1.49 3.52
C LEU A 246 -6.55 2.83 2.84
N ILE A 247 -7.82 3.22 2.78
CA ILE A 247 -8.23 4.56 2.29
C ILE A 247 -7.64 5.66 3.18
N GLY A 248 -7.74 5.52 4.50
CA GLY A 248 -7.13 6.45 5.46
C GLY A 248 -5.61 6.55 5.29
N ALA A 249 -4.95 5.42 5.04
CA ALA A 249 -3.51 5.40 4.77
C ALA A 249 -3.13 6.10 3.45
N HIS A 250 -3.97 6.01 2.41
CA HIS A 250 -3.79 6.82 1.20
C HIS A 250 -3.84 8.32 1.51
N PHE A 251 -4.79 8.76 2.35
CA PHE A 251 -4.85 10.15 2.80
C PHE A 251 -3.61 10.56 3.61
N ALA A 252 -3.14 9.69 4.52
CA ALA A 252 -1.90 9.94 5.25
C ALA A 252 -0.70 10.16 4.31
N ILE A 253 -0.56 9.33 3.27
CA ILE A 253 0.52 9.46 2.29
C ILE A 253 0.40 10.78 1.51
N VAL A 254 -0.81 11.14 1.09
CA VAL A 254 -1.07 12.42 0.40
C VAL A 254 -0.72 13.61 1.28
N ILE A 255 -1.07 13.59 2.57
CA ILE A 255 -0.74 14.65 3.53
C ILE A 255 0.77 14.78 3.71
N MET A 256 1.46 13.64 3.89
CA MET A 256 2.89 13.61 4.18
C MET A 256 3.76 13.93 2.97
N ASN A 257 3.28 13.67 1.74
CA ASN A 257 4.07 13.85 0.52
C ASN A 257 3.38 14.79 -0.47
N TRP A 258 2.59 15.76 0.03
CA TRP A 258 1.77 16.63 -0.80
C TRP A 258 2.60 17.37 -1.86
N LYS A 259 3.73 17.95 -1.46
CA LYS A 259 4.59 18.76 -2.35
C LYS A 259 5.21 17.90 -3.44
N GLU A 260 5.69 16.72 -3.09
CA GLU A 260 6.30 15.76 -3.99
C GLU A 260 5.26 15.21 -4.99
N MET A 261 4.05 14.95 -4.52
CA MET A 261 2.95 14.43 -5.34
C MET A 261 2.18 15.50 -6.13
N THR A 262 2.52 16.79 -5.96
CA THR A 262 1.96 17.92 -6.73
C THR A 262 2.99 18.57 -7.64
N HIS A 263 4.27 18.24 -7.53
CA HIS A 263 5.31 18.75 -8.41
C HIS A 263 5.12 18.24 -9.84
N ASP A 264 4.93 19.16 -10.79
CA ASP A 264 4.68 18.90 -12.21
C ASP A 264 3.61 17.82 -12.46
N TRP A 265 2.56 17.79 -11.63
CA TRP A 265 1.58 16.71 -11.63
C TRP A 265 0.73 16.63 -12.90
N MET A 266 0.70 17.69 -13.71
CA MET A 266 0.03 17.71 -15.02
C MET A 266 0.94 17.25 -16.17
N ASP A 267 2.21 16.98 -15.90
CA ASP A 267 3.20 16.54 -16.89
C ASP A 267 3.09 15.03 -17.13
N GLY A 268 2.05 14.65 -17.88
CA GLY A 268 1.81 13.28 -18.33
C GLY A 268 0.80 12.49 -17.49
N VAL A 269 0.23 11.45 -18.11
CA VAL A 269 -0.90 10.68 -17.55
C VAL A 269 -0.56 9.98 -16.24
N VAL A 270 0.65 9.45 -16.10
CA VAL A 270 1.05 8.72 -14.87
C VAL A 270 1.21 9.67 -13.68
N LYS A 271 1.88 10.82 -13.86
CA LYS A 271 1.99 11.83 -12.80
C LYS A 271 0.61 12.36 -12.42
N PHE A 272 -0.26 12.59 -13.41
CA PHE A 272 -1.64 12.99 -13.17
C PHE A 272 -2.39 11.97 -12.31
N LEU A 273 -2.39 10.68 -12.70
CA LEU A 273 -3.09 9.62 -11.97
C LEU A 273 -2.55 9.38 -10.56
N LEU A 274 -1.23 9.50 -10.38
CA LEU A 274 -0.58 9.32 -9.08
C LEU A 274 -0.56 10.58 -8.22
N SER A 275 -1.00 11.72 -8.76
CA SER A 275 -0.96 13.01 -8.09
C SER A 275 -1.82 13.03 -6.83
N ALA A 276 -1.45 13.88 -5.88
CA ALA A 276 -2.21 14.08 -4.66
C ALA A 276 -3.67 14.50 -4.91
N PRO A 277 -3.97 15.49 -5.77
CA PRO A 277 -5.35 15.92 -6.03
C PRO A 277 -6.22 14.81 -6.65
N VAL A 278 -5.69 14.09 -7.64
CA VAL A 278 -6.46 13.02 -8.32
C VAL A 278 -6.72 11.86 -7.38
N ARG A 279 -5.71 11.42 -6.60
CA ARG A 279 -5.89 10.35 -5.61
C ARG A 279 -6.86 10.77 -4.51
N LEU A 280 -6.74 11.99 -3.99
CA LEU A 280 -7.66 12.52 -2.97
C LEU A 280 -9.09 12.55 -3.50
N GLY A 281 -9.31 13.09 -4.70
CA GLY A 281 -10.62 13.17 -5.34
C GLY A 281 -11.21 11.78 -5.61
N PHE A 282 -10.44 10.89 -6.23
CA PHE A 282 -10.86 9.53 -6.55
C PHE A 282 -11.29 8.75 -5.30
N TRP A 283 -10.45 8.73 -4.26
CA TRP A 283 -10.78 8.01 -3.03
C TRP A 283 -11.90 8.65 -2.23
N THR A 284 -12.02 9.98 -2.24
CA THR A 284 -13.13 10.70 -1.60
C THR A 284 -14.46 10.37 -2.28
N ILE A 285 -14.51 10.36 -3.62
CA ILE A 285 -15.71 9.99 -4.39
C ILE A 285 -16.09 8.55 -4.11
N LEU A 286 -15.12 7.62 -4.17
CA LEU A 286 -15.37 6.21 -3.98
C LEU A 286 -15.87 5.89 -2.55
N ALA A 287 -15.19 6.43 -1.52
CA ALA A 287 -15.60 6.26 -0.13
C ALA A 287 -16.94 6.95 0.16
N GLY A 288 -17.15 8.14 -0.39
CA GLY A 288 -18.41 8.87 -0.25
C GLY A 288 -19.59 8.14 -0.88
N ALA A 289 -19.40 7.52 -2.04
CA ALA A 289 -20.41 6.70 -2.69
C ALA A 289 -20.75 5.44 -1.88
N ASP A 290 -19.74 4.72 -1.37
CA ASP A 290 -19.95 3.52 -0.56
C ASP A 290 -20.65 3.83 0.77
N ILE A 291 -20.20 4.87 1.50
CA ILE A 291 -20.88 5.35 2.71
C ILE A 291 -22.30 5.82 2.38
N GLY A 292 -22.48 6.56 1.28
CA GLY A 292 -23.79 7.06 0.83
C GLY A 292 -24.77 5.92 0.57
N VAL A 293 -24.33 4.85 -0.09
CA VAL A 293 -25.14 3.64 -0.29
C VAL A 293 -25.46 2.96 1.04
N ALA A 294 -24.48 2.82 1.94
CA ALA A 294 -24.71 2.19 3.25
C ALA A 294 -25.72 2.99 4.10
N VAL A 295 -25.61 4.32 4.12
CA VAL A 295 -26.57 5.22 4.79
C VAL A 295 -27.93 5.15 4.13
N TYR A 296 -28.00 5.18 2.79
CA TYR A 296 -29.26 5.07 2.07
C TYR A 296 -29.99 3.77 2.40
N LYS A 297 -29.28 2.64 2.34
CA LYS A 297 -29.83 1.33 2.71
C LYS A 297 -30.33 1.31 4.16
N ARG A 298 -29.60 1.91 5.09
CA ARG A 298 -29.93 1.91 6.52
C ARG A 298 -31.22 2.67 6.86
N TYR A 299 -31.46 3.79 6.19
CA TYR A 299 -32.54 4.72 6.53
C TYR A 299 -33.72 4.70 5.55
N PHE A 300 -33.52 4.23 4.32
CA PHE A 300 -34.54 4.29 3.27
C PHE A 300 -34.94 2.92 2.71
N LEU A 301 -34.18 1.86 2.97
CA LEU A 301 -34.57 0.50 2.62
C LEU A 301 -34.83 -0.32 3.88
N GLU A 302 -35.87 -1.15 3.86
CA GLU A 302 -36.17 -2.11 4.95
C GLU A 302 -35.28 -3.37 4.84
N GLU A 303 -33.99 -3.22 4.58
CA GLU A 303 -33.05 -4.35 4.56
C GLU A 303 -32.74 -4.81 6.00
N THR A 304 -32.79 -6.12 6.23
CA THR A 304 -32.52 -6.73 7.54
C THR A 304 -31.03 -6.78 7.90
N THR A 305 -30.15 -6.44 6.96
CA THR A 305 -28.70 -6.48 7.11
C THR A 305 -28.10 -5.09 6.97
N ASN A 306 -27.56 -4.55 8.05
CA ASN A 306 -26.94 -3.22 8.07
C ASN A 306 -25.42 -3.33 7.92
N VAL A 307 -24.86 -2.66 6.92
CA VAL A 307 -23.42 -2.44 6.83
C VAL A 307 -23.04 -1.33 7.81
N GLY A 308 -22.11 -1.60 8.72
CA GLY A 308 -21.71 -0.66 9.76
C GLY A 308 -20.87 0.50 9.21
N TYR A 309 -21.52 1.62 8.86
CA TYR A 309 -20.81 2.84 8.45
C TYR A 309 -19.89 3.39 9.56
N ALA A 310 -20.21 3.11 10.83
CA ALA A 310 -19.34 3.42 11.97
C ALA A 310 -18.02 2.63 11.91
N ALA A 311 -18.05 1.37 11.48
CA ALA A 311 -16.84 0.57 11.30
C ALA A 311 -15.96 1.13 10.17
N HIS A 312 -16.58 1.61 9.08
CA HIS A 312 -15.89 2.28 7.98
C HIS A 312 -15.19 3.55 8.47
N LEU A 313 -15.90 4.39 9.23
CA LEU A 313 -15.34 5.62 9.80
C LEU A 313 -14.17 5.34 10.77
N GLY A 314 -14.35 4.37 11.68
CA GLY A 314 -13.30 3.98 12.64
C GLY A 314 -12.05 3.45 11.95
N GLY A 315 -12.24 2.61 10.93
CA GLY A 315 -11.17 2.11 10.08
C GLY A 315 -10.42 3.24 9.36
N ALA A 316 -11.13 4.14 8.70
CA ALA A 316 -10.53 5.28 7.98
C ALA A 316 -9.74 6.22 8.90
N LEU A 317 -10.29 6.56 10.06
CA LEU A 317 -9.61 7.39 11.05
C LEU A 317 -8.33 6.72 11.56
N ALA A 318 -8.39 5.43 11.87
CA ALA A 318 -7.21 4.67 12.26
C ALA A 318 -6.18 4.59 11.14
N GLY A 319 -6.61 4.34 9.91
CA GLY A 319 -5.74 4.33 8.72
C GLY A 319 -5.00 5.65 8.52
N LEU A 320 -5.68 6.78 8.73
CA LEU A 320 -5.09 8.11 8.66
C LEU A 320 -4.06 8.32 9.79
N LEU A 321 -4.45 8.05 11.03
CA LEU A 321 -3.61 8.31 12.22
C LEU A 321 -2.42 7.36 12.33
N ILE A 322 -2.59 6.08 11.98
CA ILE A 322 -1.53 5.07 11.96
C ILE A 322 -0.71 5.15 10.67
N GLY A 323 -1.32 5.56 9.55
CA GLY A 323 -0.63 5.73 8.28
C GLY A 323 0.50 6.75 8.34
N ILE A 324 0.31 7.86 9.07
CA ILE A 324 1.34 8.90 9.25
C ILE A 324 2.64 8.35 9.87
N PRO A 325 2.62 7.67 11.04
CA PRO A 325 3.83 7.12 11.65
C PRO A 325 4.34 5.84 10.97
N VAL A 326 3.44 5.04 10.39
CA VAL A 326 3.80 3.74 9.82
C VAL A 326 4.24 3.85 8.38
N MET A 327 3.68 4.71 7.53
CA MET A 327 4.06 4.74 6.12
C MET A 327 5.44 5.36 5.88
N LYS A 328 6.04 5.02 4.74
CA LYS A 328 7.31 5.63 4.34
C LYS A 328 7.07 7.09 4.01
N ASN A 329 7.93 7.93 4.55
CA ASN A 329 7.98 9.35 4.26
C ASN A 329 9.25 9.63 3.44
N ILE A 330 9.07 10.25 2.27
CA ILE A 330 10.14 10.46 1.27
C ILE A 330 11.13 11.52 1.78
N LYS A 331 10.65 12.63 2.33
CA LYS A 331 11.49 13.70 2.88
C LYS A 331 11.00 14.08 4.27
N LYS A 332 11.80 13.76 5.31
CA LYS A 332 11.44 14.08 6.69
C LYS A 332 11.61 15.57 7.01
N LEU A 333 10.52 16.29 7.16
CA LEU A 333 10.47 17.68 7.60
C LEU A 333 10.27 17.78 9.13
N LYS A 334 10.63 18.93 9.71
CA LYS A 334 10.54 19.13 11.18
C LYS A 334 9.09 19.09 11.69
N TRP A 335 8.14 19.64 10.94
CA TRP A 335 6.71 19.68 11.32
C TRP A 335 6.08 18.28 11.34
N GLU A 336 6.56 17.37 10.49
CA GLU A 336 6.07 15.99 10.41
C GLU A 336 6.38 15.19 11.67
N ARG A 337 7.42 15.56 12.42
CA ARG A 337 7.69 14.97 13.74
C ARG A 337 6.59 15.32 14.74
N VAL A 338 6.04 16.52 14.68
CA VAL A 338 4.92 16.93 15.54
C VAL A 338 3.67 16.17 15.13
N VAL A 339 3.38 16.12 13.83
CA VAL A 339 2.22 15.39 13.29
C VAL A 339 2.31 13.90 13.60
N PHE A 340 3.49 13.29 13.51
CA PHE A 340 3.75 11.91 13.94
C PHE A 340 3.28 11.65 15.38
N TRP A 341 3.72 12.46 16.35
CA TRP A 341 3.37 12.27 17.75
C TRP A 341 1.90 12.59 18.03
N VAL A 342 1.38 13.66 17.42
CA VAL A 342 -0.05 14.01 17.52
C VAL A 342 -0.91 12.87 17.01
N SER A 343 -0.59 12.27 15.86
CA SER A 343 -1.36 11.15 15.32
C SER A 343 -1.34 9.91 16.21
N ILE A 344 -0.19 9.58 16.82
CA ILE A 344 -0.10 8.48 17.79
C ILE A 344 -0.97 8.78 19.02
N VAL A 345 -0.86 9.98 19.60
CA VAL A 345 -1.64 10.37 20.78
C VAL A 345 -3.14 10.33 20.48
N LEU A 346 -3.58 10.89 19.35
CA LEU A 346 -4.98 10.87 18.94
C LEU A 346 -5.50 9.44 18.75
N TYR A 347 -4.72 8.56 18.12
CA TYR A 347 -5.11 7.16 17.96
C TYR A 347 -5.26 6.45 19.32
N LEU A 348 -4.30 6.64 20.23
CA LEU A 348 -4.35 6.05 21.57
C LEU A 348 -5.53 6.58 22.38
N LEU A 349 -5.83 7.88 22.30
CA LEU A 349 -7.01 8.46 22.95
C LEU A 349 -8.31 7.91 22.39
N PHE A 350 -8.40 7.76 21.07
CA PHE A 350 -9.55 7.14 20.40
C PHE A 350 -9.77 5.69 20.86
N VAL A 351 -8.71 4.87 20.86
CA VAL A 351 -8.78 3.47 21.31
C VAL A 351 -9.12 3.41 22.80
N ALA A 352 -8.47 4.22 23.64
CA ALA A 352 -8.72 4.27 25.07
C ALA A 352 -10.19 4.63 25.36
N PHE A 353 -10.72 5.67 24.71
CA PHE A 353 -12.13 6.04 24.83
C PHE A 353 -13.05 4.88 24.46
N ALA A 354 -12.85 4.24 23.30
CA ALA A 354 -13.73 3.16 22.85
C ALA A 354 -13.64 1.90 23.73
N VAL A 355 -12.45 1.59 24.27
CA VAL A 355 -12.27 0.51 25.23
C VAL A 355 -13.00 0.83 26.54
N LEU A 356 -12.83 2.03 27.09
CA LEU A 356 -13.54 2.46 28.30
C LEU A 356 -15.06 2.47 28.07
N TRP A 357 -15.52 2.86 26.87
CA TRP A 357 -16.93 2.77 26.48
C TRP A 357 -17.46 1.34 26.57
N ASN A 358 -16.72 0.37 26.03
CA ASN A 358 -17.09 -1.05 26.14
C ASN A 358 -17.13 -1.56 27.59
N ILE A 359 -16.32 -0.99 28.49
CA ILE A 359 -16.29 -1.41 29.90
C ILE A 359 -17.45 -0.80 30.69
N PHE A 360 -17.71 0.50 30.52
CA PHE A 360 -18.58 1.25 31.43
C PHE A 360 -19.99 1.51 30.90
N TYR A 361 -20.20 1.48 29.58
CA TYR A 361 -21.51 1.75 29.01
C TYR A 361 -22.50 0.60 29.29
N LYS A 362 -23.67 0.93 29.84
CA LYS A 362 -24.67 -0.05 30.30
C LYS A 362 -25.76 -0.41 29.29
N GLY A 363 -25.81 0.26 28.14
CA GLY A 363 -26.85 0.06 27.12
C GLY A 363 -26.59 -1.12 26.17
N PHE A 364 -25.52 -1.90 26.37
CA PHE A 364 -25.29 -3.12 25.60
C PHE A 364 -26.33 -4.20 25.94
N PRO A 365 -26.59 -5.14 25.01
CA PRO A 365 -27.36 -6.34 25.30
C PRO A 365 -26.80 -7.11 26.51
N LYS A 366 -27.68 -7.84 27.21
CA LYS A 366 -27.28 -8.71 28.33
C LYS A 366 -26.21 -9.71 27.86
N THR A 367 -25.18 -9.89 28.68
CA THR A 367 -24.09 -10.80 28.35
C THR A 367 -24.59 -12.23 28.23
N ASP A 368 -24.28 -12.86 27.10
CA ASP A 368 -24.58 -14.26 26.84
C ASP A 368 -23.38 -15.14 27.23
N TRP A 369 -23.53 -15.86 28.35
CA TRP A 369 -22.53 -16.77 28.90
C TRP A 369 -22.67 -18.21 28.38
N THR A 370 -23.65 -18.49 27.52
CA THR A 370 -23.79 -19.85 26.97
C THR A 370 -22.55 -20.22 26.18
N LYS A 371 -22.18 -21.51 26.15
CA LYS A 371 -21.05 -21.95 25.32
C LYS A 371 -21.42 -21.70 23.86
N CYS A 372 -20.71 -20.79 23.18
CA CYS A 372 -20.94 -20.52 21.76
C CYS A 372 -20.79 -21.80 20.96
N CYS A 373 -21.47 -21.83 19.81
CA CYS A 373 -21.04 -22.65 18.70
C CYS A 373 -21.17 -24.16 19.04
N LYS A 374 -22.26 -24.54 19.72
CA LYS A 374 -22.64 -25.95 19.79
C LYS A 374 -22.73 -26.41 18.34
N ALA A 375 -21.85 -27.34 17.95
CA ALA A 375 -22.11 -28.16 16.79
C ALA A 375 -23.46 -28.81 17.08
N ASP A 376 -24.48 -28.42 16.32
CA ASP A 376 -25.75 -29.12 16.36
C ASP A 376 -25.43 -30.61 16.20
N SER A 377 -25.85 -31.38 17.19
CA SER A 377 -25.87 -32.83 17.23
C SER A 377 -26.57 -33.42 16.02
#